data_AF-A0AAD4W4N0-F1
#
_entry.id   AF-A0AAD4W4N0-F1
#
_cell.length_a   1.000
_cell.length_b   1.000
_cell.length_c   1.000
_cell.angle_alpha   90.00
_cell.angle_beta   90.00
_cell.angle_gamma   90.00
#
_symmetry.space_group_name_H-M   'P 1'
#
loop_
_entity.id
_entity.type
_entity.pdbx_description
1 polymer ?
#
loop_
_entity_poly.entity_id
_entity_poly.type
_entity_poly.pdbx_seq_one_letter_code
_entity_poly.pdbx_strand_id
1 'polypeptide(L)'
;MVKFLALFALELDVHEVCFTNSHGQQYHPSDVVLDGNEEFLVLVFDQALGVGEGVLGIGFSAVLNAHLKGFYKCTYLDGGGKNNMAVTQFEPVDARRCFLSWDEPALKATFKIAVDVPSELTALSNMPIISEKLDANVKTVYFEESPIMSTYLVAVVVGLFEHIEDTTSDGVKVRAYCPVGKSDKGEFALNLAVKTLDLFSKYFSTPYPLPKLDMVAVPEFSGGAMENYGLIPYRENEMLYDHLHSTTARKQRVYFQLRYTFAVIQYST
;
A
#
# COMPACT_ATOMS: atom_id res chain seq x y z
N MET A 1 10.02 32.47 -2.54
CA MET A 1 11.27 31.90 -1.99
C MET A 1 11.00 31.50 -0.56
N VAL A 2 11.41 30.31 -0.15
CA VAL A 2 11.22 29.79 1.21
C VAL A 2 12.56 29.35 1.78
N LYS A 3 12.74 29.44 3.10
CA LYS A 3 13.95 28.97 3.78
C LYS A 3 13.73 27.64 4.52
N PHE A 4 12.54 27.08 4.42
CA PHE A 4 12.25 25.80 5.03
C PHE A 4 11.24 25.02 4.20
N LEU A 5 11.25 23.70 4.37
CA LEU A 5 10.21 22.78 3.93
C LEU A 5 9.64 22.09 5.18
N ALA A 6 8.32 21.98 5.27
CA ALA A 6 7.65 21.25 6.32
C ALA A 6 6.89 20.06 5.71
N LEU A 7 7.12 18.86 6.23
CA LEU A 7 6.48 17.61 5.82
C LEU A 7 5.96 16.88 7.06
N PHE A 8 5.07 15.92 6.89
CA PHE A 8 4.68 15.03 7.98
C PHE A 8 5.65 13.85 8.11
N ALA A 9 6.00 13.53 9.35
CA ALA A 9 6.87 12.41 9.69
C ALA A 9 6.63 11.99 11.14
N LEU A 10 6.61 10.68 11.40
CA LEU A 10 6.39 10.14 12.75
C LEU A 10 7.10 8.80 12.92
N GLU A 11 7.87 8.65 14.01
CA GLU A 11 8.62 7.41 14.29
C GLU A 11 9.62 7.01 13.18
N LEU A 12 10.19 8.01 12.51
CA LEU A 12 11.22 7.86 11.48
C LEU A 12 12.55 8.46 11.97
N ASP A 13 13.66 7.75 11.75
CA ASP A 13 15.01 8.26 11.98
C ASP A 13 15.58 8.77 10.65
N VAL A 14 15.78 10.09 10.52
CA VAL A 14 16.30 10.73 9.30
C VAL A 14 17.83 10.80 9.34
N HIS A 15 18.49 10.30 8.29
CA HIS A 15 19.95 10.20 8.21
C HIS A 15 20.57 11.18 7.22
N GLU A 16 19.96 11.35 6.05
CA GLU A 16 20.50 12.18 4.97
C GLU A 16 19.37 12.96 4.30
N VAL A 17 19.61 14.22 3.97
CA VAL A 17 18.67 15.08 3.26
C VAL A 17 19.40 15.92 2.22
N CYS A 18 18.87 15.94 1.00
CA CYS A 18 19.37 16.78 -0.08
C CYS A 18 18.22 17.25 -0.97
N PHE A 19 18.11 18.56 -1.19
CA PHE A 19 17.21 19.13 -2.19
C PHE A 19 18.00 19.52 -3.44
N THR A 20 17.61 18.99 -4.60
CA THR A 20 18.21 19.33 -5.89
C THR A 20 17.21 20.10 -6.73
N ASN A 21 17.53 21.34 -7.13
CA ASN A 21 16.63 22.14 -7.97
C ASN A 21 16.68 21.71 -9.45
N SER A 22 15.80 22.28 -10.27
CA SER A 22 15.76 22.06 -11.72
C SER A 22 17.05 22.41 -12.49
N HIS A 23 17.95 23.19 -11.90
CA HIS A 23 19.27 23.53 -12.46
C HIS A 23 20.39 22.57 -11.99
N GLY A 24 20.06 21.53 -11.23
CA GLY A 24 21.03 20.58 -10.68
C GLY A 24 21.81 21.11 -9.47
N GLN A 25 21.45 22.28 -8.94
CA GLN A 25 22.07 22.81 -7.72
C GLN A 25 21.51 22.09 -6.50
N GLN A 26 22.41 21.62 -5.65
CA GLN A 26 22.09 20.91 -4.42
C GLN A 26 22.09 21.83 -3.22
N TYR A 27 21.14 21.59 -2.32
CA TYR A 27 20.94 22.29 -1.07
C TYR A 27 20.81 21.25 0.04
N HIS A 28 21.68 21.34 1.03
CA HIS A 28 21.57 20.56 2.26
C HIS A 28 20.92 21.43 3.35
N PRO A 29 19.99 20.89 4.14
CA PRO A 29 19.44 21.63 5.25
C PRO A 29 20.54 21.93 6.28
N SER A 30 20.54 23.15 6.82
CA SER A 30 21.39 23.53 7.95
C SER A 30 20.83 23.07 9.29
N ASP A 31 19.53 22.77 9.35
CA ASP A 31 18.88 22.17 10.51
C ASP A 31 17.74 21.22 10.08
N VAL A 32 17.55 20.15 10.86
CA VAL A 32 16.55 19.11 10.62
C VAL A 32 15.81 18.88 11.94
N VAL A 33 14.60 19.43 12.03
CA VAL A 33 13.80 19.41 13.26
C VAL A 33 12.65 18.43 13.09
N LEU A 34 12.69 17.33 13.83
CA LEU A 34 11.59 16.36 13.91
C LEU A 34 10.81 16.60 15.21
N ASP A 35 9.55 17.02 15.09
CA ASP A 35 8.64 17.17 16.22
C ASP A 35 7.67 15.98 16.26
N GLY A 36 7.91 15.05 17.19
CA GLY A 36 7.05 13.87 17.34
C GLY A 36 5.68 14.13 17.95
N ASN A 37 5.44 15.31 18.56
CA ASN A 37 4.13 15.66 19.11
C ASN A 37 3.23 16.27 18.03
N GLU A 38 3.81 17.13 17.19
CA GLU A 38 3.12 17.77 16.07
C GLU A 38 3.18 16.92 14.79
N GLU A 39 3.98 15.84 14.79
CA GLU A 39 4.16 14.90 13.68
C GLU A 39 4.74 15.54 12.40
N PHE A 40 5.60 16.55 12.57
CA PHE A 40 6.25 17.26 11.47
C PHE A 40 7.76 17.07 11.44
N LEU A 41 8.29 17.05 10.22
CA LEU A 41 9.68 17.32 9.91
C LEU A 41 9.80 18.71 9.30
N VAL A 42 10.64 19.57 9.88
CA VAL A 42 11.02 20.86 9.32
C VAL A 42 12.48 20.82 8.88
N LEU A 43 12.70 21.04 7.59
CA LEU A 43 14.01 21.14 6.96
C LEU A 43 14.34 22.62 6.77
N VAL A 44 15.35 23.14 7.46
CA VAL A 44 15.75 24.55 7.38
C VAL A 44 16.97 24.68 6.47
N PHE A 45 16.99 25.69 5.60
CA PHE A 45 18.06 25.96 4.65
C PHE A 45 18.62 27.38 4.86
N ASP A 46 19.94 27.52 4.86
CA ASP A 46 20.60 28.83 4.98
C ASP A 46 20.28 29.74 3.78
N GLN A 47 20.24 29.11 2.60
CA GLN A 47 19.90 29.74 1.34
C GLN A 47 18.41 29.56 1.04
N ALA A 48 17.77 30.62 0.55
CA ALA A 48 16.37 30.55 0.19
C ALA A 48 16.20 29.69 -1.08
N LEU A 49 15.31 28.71 -1.00
CA LEU A 49 14.92 27.90 -2.15
C LEU A 49 14.09 28.77 -3.10
N GLY A 50 14.51 28.79 -4.38
CA GLY A 50 13.80 29.46 -5.46
C GLY A 50 12.43 28.83 -5.72
N VAL A 51 11.54 29.57 -6.40
CA VAL A 51 10.28 29.01 -6.88
C VAL A 51 10.56 28.13 -8.09
N GLY A 52 10.07 26.89 -8.09
CA GLY A 52 10.23 25.95 -9.20
C GLY A 52 10.16 24.50 -8.73
N GLU A 53 10.49 23.60 -9.65
CA GLU A 53 10.57 22.16 -9.38
C GLU A 53 11.92 21.77 -8.78
N GLY A 54 11.92 20.70 -8.00
CA GLY A 54 13.12 20.09 -7.45
C GLY A 54 12.81 18.73 -6.84
N VAL A 55 13.87 18.00 -6.53
CA VAL A 55 13.82 16.66 -5.94
C VAL A 55 14.36 16.73 -4.53
N LEU A 56 13.54 16.36 -3.56
CA LEU A 56 13.95 16.18 -2.18
C LEU A 56 14.29 14.71 -1.94
N GLY A 57 15.57 14.40 -1.83
CA GLY A 57 16.06 13.09 -1.41
C GLY A 57 16.19 13.02 0.10
N ILE A 58 15.62 11.98 0.71
CA ILE A 58 15.69 11.75 2.16
C ILE A 58 16.05 10.28 2.40
N GLY A 59 17.16 10.03 3.08
CA GLY A 59 17.52 8.72 3.63
C GLY A 59 17.01 8.62 5.06
N PHE A 60 16.27 7.56 5.37
CA PHE A 60 15.67 7.35 6.69
C PHE A 60 15.55 5.86 7.04
N SER A 61 15.31 5.55 8.31
CA SER A 61 14.97 4.21 8.79
C SER A 61 13.80 4.24 9.77
N ALA A 62 13.11 3.11 9.91
CA ALA A 62 12.03 2.95 10.86
C ALA A 62 11.92 1.49 11.32
N VAL A 63 11.27 1.28 12.46
CA VAL A 63 10.96 -0.07 12.96
C VAL A 63 9.58 -0.49 12.47
N LEU A 64 9.47 -1.69 11.89
CA LEU A 64 8.16 -2.31 11.65
C LEU A 64 7.48 -2.59 12.98
N ASN A 65 6.50 -1.77 13.31
CA ASN A 65 5.74 -1.84 14.56
C ASN A 65 4.74 -3.01 14.56
N ALA A 66 4.02 -3.20 15.67
CA ALA A 66 2.96 -4.21 15.80
C ALA A 66 1.60 -3.58 16.17
N HIS A 67 1.37 -2.33 15.76
CA HIS A 67 0.21 -1.51 16.12
C HIS A 67 -0.87 -1.44 15.03
N LEU A 68 -0.72 -2.23 13.95
CA LEU A 68 -1.67 -2.29 12.82
C LEU A 68 -1.89 -0.94 12.10
N LYS A 69 -0.85 -0.09 12.09
CA LYS A 69 -0.82 1.24 11.47
C LYS A 69 0.56 1.55 10.91
N GLY A 70 0.62 2.43 9.91
CA GLY A 70 1.86 2.69 9.17
C GLY A 70 2.28 1.43 8.41
N PHE A 71 3.58 1.18 8.32
CA PHE A 71 4.10 -0.10 7.85
C PHE A 71 4.44 -0.99 9.04
N TYR A 72 3.64 -2.04 9.25
CA TYR A 72 3.70 -2.87 10.45
C TYR A 72 3.92 -4.33 10.10
N LYS A 73 4.39 -5.10 11.10
CA LYS A 73 4.56 -6.54 11.00
C LYS A 73 3.41 -7.25 11.69
N CYS A 74 2.82 -8.22 11.02
CA CYS A 74 1.93 -9.22 11.62
C CYS A 74 2.59 -10.61 11.58
N THR A 75 2.20 -11.47 12.51
CA THR A 75 2.75 -12.82 12.61
C THR A 75 1.61 -13.84 12.61
N TYR A 76 1.75 -14.88 11.80
CA TYR A 76 0.77 -15.96 11.70
C TYR A 76 1.43 -17.34 11.81
N LEU A 77 0.59 -18.33 12.12
CA LEU A 77 0.98 -19.73 12.15
C LEU A 77 0.55 -20.40 10.85
N ASP A 78 1.46 -21.13 10.22
CA ASP A 78 1.19 -21.92 9.03
C ASP A 78 1.97 -23.24 9.10
N GLY A 79 1.30 -24.38 8.87
CA GLY A 79 1.92 -25.70 8.87
C GLY A 79 2.72 -26.09 10.13
N GLY A 80 2.53 -25.42 11.27
CA GLY A 80 3.31 -25.59 12.51
C GLY A 80 4.51 -24.65 12.66
N GLY A 81 4.80 -23.79 11.68
CA GLY A 81 5.80 -22.74 11.71
C GLY A 81 5.22 -21.35 11.95
N LYS A 82 6.05 -20.44 12.47
CA LYS A 82 5.70 -19.02 12.70
C LYS A 82 6.25 -18.19 11.52
N ASN A 83 5.36 -17.57 10.75
CA ASN A 83 5.70 -16.74 9.60
C ASN A 83 5.37 -15.27 9.87
N ASN A 84 6.12 -14.36 9.24
CA ASN A 84 5.88 -12.92 9.33
C ASN A 84 5.34 -12.40 8.00
N MET A 85 4.55 -11.35 8.10
CA MET A 85 4.07 -10.55 6.99
C MET A 85 4.22 -9.07 7.37
N ALA A 86 4.57 -8.23 6.40
CA ALA A 86 4.60 -6.78 6.58
C ALA A 86 3.49 -6.18 5.73
N VAL A 87 2.71 -5.27 6.33
CA VAL A 87 1.50 -4.69 5.72
C VAL A 87 1.43 -3.22 6.03
N THR A 88 0.99 -2.43 5.06
CA THR A 88 0.68 -1.01 5.25
C THR A 88 -0.79 -0.81 5.63
N GLN A 89 -1.05 0.06 6.62
CA GLN A 89 -2.37 0.65 6.89
C GLN A 89 -2.16 2.14 7.18
N PHE A 90 -2.53 3.00 6.23
CA PHE A 90 -2.25 4.44 6.30
C PHE A 90 -3.46 5.30 6.59
N GLU A 91 -4.68 4.84 6.35
CA GLU A 91 -5.85 5.65 6.68
C GLU A 91 -6.01 5.79 8.20
N PRO A 92 -6.21 7.01 8.72
CA PRO A 92 -6.34 8.27 7.96
C PRO A 92 -5.02 9.03 7.73
N VAL A 93 -4.04 8.93 8.63
CA VAL A 93 -2.84 9.80 8.66
C VAL A 93 -1.56 9.05 9.06
N ASP A 94 -1.47 7.75 8.74
CA ASP A 94 -0.34 6.92 9.15
C ASP A 94 0.66 6.67 8.01
N ALA A 95 0.50 7.28 6.83
CA ALA A 95 1.52 7.22 5.77
C ALA A 95 2.83 7.88 6.25
N ARG A 96 2.73 8.93 7.05
CA ARG A 96 3.85 9.61 7.74
C ARG A 96 4.69 8.72 8.67
N ARG A 97 4.20 7.53 9.03
CA ARG A 97 4.98 6.50 9.77
C ARG A 97 5.79 5.56 8.87
N CYS A 98 5.58 5.65 7.56
CA CYS A 98 6.27 4.81 6.59
C CYS A 98 7.21 5.63 5.70
N PHE A 99 6.81 6.84 5.30
CA PHE A 99 7.63 7.73 4.50
C PHE A 99 7.24 9.20 4.73
N LEU A 100 8.21 10.09 4.56
CA LEU A 100 8.03 11.52 4.74
C LEU A 100 7.25 12.10 3.56
N SER A 101 6.15 12.80 3.83
CA SER A 101 5.26 13.30 2.79
C SER A 101 4.38 14.44 3.27
N TRP A 102 3.70 15.12 2.35
CA TRP A 102 2.58 15.99 2.69
C TRP A 102 1.30 15.16 2.83
N ASP A 103 1.21 14.44 3.94
CA ASP A 103 0.18 13.45 4.28
C ASP A 103 -1.21 14.08 4.57
N GLU A 104 -1.76 14.72 3.54
CA GLU A 104 -3.12 15.26 3.49
C GLU A 104 -3.83 14.72 2.23
N PRO A 105 -5.10 14.27 2.32
CA PRO A 105 -5.80 13.66 1.18
C PRO A 105 -5.90 14.56 -0.07
N ALA A 106 -5.92 15.88 0.11
CA ALA A 106 -5.99 16.85 -0.99
C ALA A 106 -4.68 16.99 -1.77
N LEU A 107 -3.54 16.65 -1.15
CA LEU A 107 -2.20 16.77 -1.72
C LEU A 107 -1.83 15.47 -2.44
N LYS A 108 -2.51 15.23 -3.56
CA LYS A 108 -2.31 14.02 -4.37
C LYS A 108 -1.01 14.08 -5.17
N ALA A 109 -0.40 12.93 -5.39
CA ALA A 109 0.81 12.75 -6.20
C ALA A 109 0.79 11.40 -6.93
N THR A 110 1.74 11.18 -7.84
CA THR A 110 2.06 9.86 -8.37
C THR A 110 3.10 9.17 -7.48
N PHE A 111 3.08 7.85 -7.44
CA PHE A 111 3.98 7.05 -6.61
C PHE A 111 4.68 6.00 -7.45
N LYS A 112 6.01 6.03 -7.43
CA LYS A 112 6.86 5.01 -8.05
C LYS A 112 7.58 4.25 -6.95
N ILE A 113 7.20 2.97 -6.78
CA ILE A 113 7.59 2.17 -5.62
C ILE A 113 8.59 1.09 -6.03
N ALA A 114 9.62 0.93 -5.22
CA ALA A 114 10.53 -0.21 -5.27
C ALA A 114 10.65 -0.81 -3.87
N VAL A 115 10.68 -2.14 -3.78
CA VAL A 115 10.75 -2.84 -2.49
C VAL A 115 11.85 -3.89 -2.56
N ASP A 116 12.83 -3.77 -1.66
CA ASP A 116 13.85 -4.79 -1.43
C ASP A 116 13.31 -5.81 -0.42
N VAL A 117 13.26 -7.08 -0.81
CA VAL A 117 12.74 -8.17 0.02
C VAL A 117 13.61 -9.42 -0.11
N PRO A 118 13.66 -10.30 0.91
CA PRO A 118 14.20 -11.64 0.75
C PRO A 118 13.60 -12.35 -0.48
N SER A 119 14.43 -13.02 -1.27
CA SER A 119 14.10 -13.54 -2.60
C SER A 119 12.89 -14.49 -2.64
N GLU A 120 12.65 -15.20 -1.53
CA GLU A 120 11.55 -16.12 -1.33
C GLU A 120 10.22 -15.44 -1.03
N LEU A 121 10.22 -14.17 -0.62
CA LEU A 121 9.01 -13.44 -0.30
C LEU A 121 8.41 -12.78 -1.55
N THR A 122 7.10 -12.65 -1.55
CA THR A 122 6.37 -11.87 -2.53
C THR A 122 6.19 -10.45 -1.99
N ALA A 123 6.47 -9.45 -2.83
CA ALA A 123 6.11 -8.05 -2.58
C ALA A 123 4.96 -7.66 -3.50
N LEU A 124 3.92 -7.06 -2.93
CA LEU A 124 2.76 -6.53 -3.62
C LEU A 124 2.69 -5.02 -3.37
N SER A 125 2.28 -4.25 -4.38
CA SER A 125 1.96 -2.83 -4.22
C SER A 125 0.77 -2.44 -5.12
N ASN A 126 0.42 -1.16 -5.18
CA ASN A 126 -0.74 -0.64 -5.89
C ASN A 126 -0.76 -1.02 -7.38
N MET A 127 0.40 -0.96 -8.04
CA MET A 127 0.55 -1.11 -9.48
C MET A 127 1.21 -2.44 -9.88
N PRO A 128 1.18 -2.85 -11.17
CA PRO A 128 1.88 -4.04 -11.65
C PRO A 128 3.40 -3.97 -11.46
N ILE A 129 4.05 -5.13 -11.41
CA ILE A 129 5.51 -5.26 -11.39
C ILE A 129 6.06 -4.99 -12.80
N ILE A 130 7.00 -4.06 -12.93
CA ILE A 130 7.78 -3.81 -14.15
C ILE A 130 8.92 -4.83 -14.28
N SER A 131 9.67 -5.02 -13.19
CA SER A 131 10.86 -5.88 -13.19
C SER A 131 11.24 -6.29 -11.78
N GLU A 132 11.95 -7.41 -11.67
CA GLU A 132 12.62 -7.86 -10.46
C GLU A 132 14.12 -7.97 -10.74
N LYS A 133 14.95 -7.53 -9.78
CA LYS A 133 16.40 -7.72 -9.84
C LYS A 133 16.85 -8.49 -8.61
N LEU A 134 17.50 -9.62 -8.82
CA LEU A 134 18.05 -10.45 -7.74
C LEU A 134 19.51 -10.05 -7.48
N ASP A 135 19.82 -9.77 -6.22
CA ASP A 135 21.18 -9.60 -5.71
C ASP A 135 21.37 -10.50 -4.48
N ALA A 136 22.13 -11.58 -4.67
CA ALA A 136 22.28 -12.67 -3.69
C ALA A 136 20.92 -13.21 -3.19
N ASN A 137 20.57 -12.93 -1.93
CA ASN A 137 19.36 -13.42 -1.27
C ASN A 137 18.24 -12.35 -1.18
N VAL A 138 18.47 -11.17 -1.75
CA VAL A 138 17.51 -10.05 -1.76
C VAL A 138 17.11 -9.79 -3.20
N LYS A 139 15.82 -9.57 -3.45
CA LYS A 139 15.33 -9.07 -4.72
C LYS A 139 14.72 -7.68 -4.55
N THR A 140 15.02 -6.80 -5.51
CA THR A 140 14.35 -5.52 -5.67
C THR A 140 13.19 -5.69 -6.64
N VAL A 141 11.96 -5.47 -6.18
CA VAL A 141 10.76 -5.48 -7.00
C VAL A 141 10.40 -4.05 -7.37
N TYR A 142 10.35 -3.73 -8.67
CA TYR A 142 9.99 -2.41 -9.18
C TYR A 142 8.56 -2.42 -9.71
N PHE A 143 7.73 -1.50 -9.23
CA PHE A 143 6.34 -1.35 -9.66
C PHE A 143 6.16 -0.21 -10.66
N GLU A 144 5.11 -0.27 -11.48
CA GLU A 144 4.69 0.84 -12.33
C GLU A 144 4.33 2.07 -11.50
N GLU A 145 4.46 3.25 -12.10
CA GLU A 145 4.05 4.51 -11.49
C GLU A 145 2.52 4.56 -11.36
N SER A 146 2.03 4.94 -10.19
CA SER A 146 0.59 5.05 -9.94
C SER A 146 -0.03 6.24 -10.69
N PRO A 147 -1.36 6.25 -10.91
CA PRO A 147 -2.06 7.50 -11.18
C PRO A 147 -1.93 8.46 -9.98
N ILE A 148 -2.37 9.70 -10.18
CA ILE A 148 -2.47 10.69 -9.10
C ILE A 148 -3.44 10.18 -8.03
N MET A 149 -2.93 9.94 -6.82
CA MET A 149 -3.70 9.45 -5.68
C MET A 149 -3.22 10.09 -4.37
N SER A 150 -4.00 9.93 -3.30
CA SER A 150 -3.64 10.42 -1.98
C SER A 150 -2.68 9.46 -1.27
N THR A 151 -1.86 9.98 -0.35
CA THR A 151 -0.87 9.21 0.43
C THR A 151 -1.47 8.01 1.16
N TYR A 152 -2.66 8.16 1.75
CA TYR A 152 -3.32 7.10 2.51
C TYR A 152 -3.70 5.85 1.67
N LEU A 153 -3.72 5.97 0.34
CA LEU A 153 -4.03 4.87 -0.58
C LEU A 153 -2.80 4.08 -1.00
N VAL A 154 -1.59 4.57 -0.75
CA VAL A 154 -0.35 3.82 -0.99
C VAL A 154 -0.39 2.52 -0.18
N ALA A 155 -0.04 1.40 -0.82
CA ALA A 155 0.01 0.11 -0.14
C ALA A 155 1.23 -0.72 -0.55
N VAL A 156 1.80 -1.40 0.44
CA VAL A 156 2.83 -2.43 0.27
C VAL A 156 2.50 -3.59 1.20
N VAL A 157 2.50 -4.80 0.65
CA VAL A 157 2.33 -6.03 1.41
C VAL A 157 3.45 -7.00 1.04
N VAL A 158 4.16 -7.52 2.04
CA VAL A 158 5.28 -8.45 1.88
C VAL A 158 5.03 -9.71 2.71
N GLY A 159 5.16 -10.88 2.11
CA GLY A 159 4.93 -12.15 2.80
C GLY A 159 5.05 -13.37 1.88
N LEU A 160 4.76 -14.54 2.45
CA LEU A 160 4.62 -15.79 1.70
C LEU A 160 3.16 -15.99 1.33
N PHE A 161 2.88 -15.94 0.03
CA PHE A 161 1.53 -16.04 -0.49
C PHE A 161 1.41 -17.07 -1.60
N GLU A 162 0.23 -17.64 -1.69
CA GLU A 162 -0.31 -18.20 -2.92
C GLU A 162 -1.48 -17.33 -3.38
N HIS A 163 -1.84 -17.44 -4.66
CA HIS A 163 -3.01 -16.74 -5.17
C HIS A 163 -3.74 -17.56 -6.22
N ILE A 164 -5.03 -17.25 -6.34
CA ILE A 164 -5.86 -17.58 -7.49
C ILE A 164 -6.16 -16.29 -8.25
N GLU A 165 -6.36 -16.40 -9.56
CA GLU A 165 -6.65 -15.25 -10.41
C GLU A 165 -7.77 -15.54 -11.42
N ASP A 166 -8.44 -14.47 -11.82
CA ASP A 166 -9.44 -14.46 -12.88
C ASP A 166 -9.42 -13.07 -13.54
N THR A 167 -10.13 -12.88 -14.64
CA THR A 167 -10.13 -11.64 -15.43
C THR A 167 -11.55 -11.17 -15.68
N THR A 168 -11.78 -9.87 -15.51
CA THR A 168 -13.06 -9.23 -15.82
C THR A 168 -13.32 -9.22 -17.33
N SER A 169 -14.56 -8.90 -17.71
CA SER A 169 -14.95 -8.82 -19.13
C SER A 169 -14.21 -7.71 -19.90
N ASP A 170 -13.75 -6.67 -19.21
CA ASP A 170 -12.94 -5.57 -19.74
C ASP A 170 -11.42 -5.77 -19.61
N GLY A 171 -10.97 -6.95 -19.13
CA GLY A 171 -9.57 -7.36 -19.15
C GLY A 171 -8.76 -7.02 -17.89
N VAL A 172 -9.40 -6.53 -16.83
CA VAL A 172 -8.74 -6.28 -15.53
C VAL A 172 -8.40 -7.61 -14.87
N LYS A 173 -7.12 -7.78 -14.53
CA LYS A 173 -6.66 -8.97 -13.81
C LYS A 173 -6.99 -8.85 -12.32
N VAL A 174 -7.76 -9.79 -11.79
CA VAL A 174 -8.14 -9.83 -10.38
C VAL A 174 -7.47 -11.01 -9.70
N ARG A 175 -6.81 -10.78 -8.56
CA ARG A 175 -6.13 -11.83 -7.81
C ARG A 175 -6.57 -11.85 -6.36
N ALA A 176 -6.71 -13.04 -5.80
CA ALA A 176 -6.94 -13.26 -4.37
C ALA A 176 -5.70 -13.92 -3.76
N TYR A 177 -4.86 -13.13 -3.10
CA TYR A 177 -3.69 -13.57 -2.35
C TYR A 177 -4.07 -14.00 -0.94
N CYS A 178 -3.45 -15.08 -0.47
CA CYS A 178 -3.62 -15.59 0.87
C CYS A 178 -2.35 -16.30 1.34
N PRO A 179 -2.19 -16.52 2.66
CA PRO A 179 -1.14 -17.40 3.15
C PRO A 179 -1.22 -18.78 2.49
N VAL A 180 -0.05 -19.40 2.29
CA VAL A 180 0.08 -20.72 1.65
C VAL A 180 -0.88 -21.74 2.28
N GLY A 181 -1.52 -22.57 1.44
CA GLY A 181 -2.50 -23.58 1.86
C GLY A 181 -3.92 -23.07 2.16
N LYS A 182 -4.29 -21.87 1.70
CA LYS A 182 -5.63 -21.27 1.89
C LYS A 182 -6.30 -20.75 0.60
N SER A 183 -5.72 -21.00 -0.57
CA SER A 183 -6.17 -20.49 -1.88
C SER A 183 -7.58 -20.93 -2.25
N ASP A 184 -7.94 -22.16 -1.90
CA ASP A 184 -9.29 -22.73 -2.04
C ASP A 184 -10.36 -21.86 -1.36
N LYS A 185 -10.01 -21.21 -0.24
CA LYS A 185 -10.91 -20.31 0.50
C LYS A 185 -11.06 -18.93 -0.14
N GLY A 186 -10.22 -18.60 -1.12
CA GLY A 186 -10.29 -17.33 -1.86
C GLY A 186 -11.30 -17.32 -3.00
N GLU A 187 -11.78 -18.50 -3.46
CA GLU A 187 -12.59 -18.63 -4.68
C GLU A 187 -13.87 -17.79 -4.65
N PHE A 188 -14.56 -17.79 -3.51
CA PHE A 188 -15.79 -17.01 -3.35
C PHE A 188 -15.52 -15.50 -3.47
N ALA A 189 -14.44 -15.00 -2.87
CA ALA A 189 -14.06 -13.60 -2.94
C ALA A 189 -13.64 -13.20 -4.37
N LEU A 190 -12.81 -14.01 -5.03
CA LEU A 190 -12.39 -13.78 -6.41
C LEU A 190 -13.59 -13.68 -7.35
N ASN A 191 -14.49 -14.67 -7.31
CA ASN A 191 -15.66 -14.71 -8.19
C ASN A 191 -16.59 -13.51 -7.95
N LEU A 192 -16.75 -13.10 -6.68
CA LEU A 192 -17.54 -11.92 -6.34
C LEU A 192 -16.88 -10.62 -6.80
N ALA A 193 -15.56 -10.50 -6.67
CA ALA A 193 -14.81 -9.31 -7.08
C ALA A 193 -14.94 -9.08 -8.59
N VAL A 194 -14.69 -10.11 -9.41
CA VAL A 194 -14.84 -10.03 -10.87
C VAL A 194 -16.24 -9.58 -11.27
N LYS A 195 -17.27 -10.24 -10.72
CA LYS A 195 -18.68 -9.88 -11.00
C LYS A 195 -19.04 -8.47 -10.53
N THR A 196 -18.46 -8.02 -9.42
CA THR A 196 -18.73 -6.68 -8.88
C THR A 196 -18.08 -5.61 -9.74
N LEU A 197 -16.85 -5.82 -10.19
CA LEU A 197 -16.17 -4.91 -11.11
C LEU A 197 -16.94 -4.83 -12.45
N ASP A 198 -17.31 -5.96 -13.05
CA ASP A 198 -18.11 -5.97 -14.29
C ASP A 198 -19.44 -5.21 -14.11
N LEU A 199 -20.11 -5.42 -12.97
CA LEU A 199 -21.35 -4.72 -12.63
C LEU A 199 -21.14 -3.21 -12.50
N PHE A 200 -20.09 -2.78 -11.79
CA PHE A 200 -19.80 -1.36 -11.56
C PHE A 200 -19.32 -0.66 -12.81
N SER A 201 -18.43 -1.28 -13.60
CA SER A 201 -18.03 -0.77 -14.92
C SER A 201 -19.28 -0.49 -15.78
N LYS A 202 -20.24 -1.42 -15.80
CA LYS A 202 -21.50 -1.26 -16.54
C LYS A 202 -22.43 -0.21 -15.92
N TYR A 203 -22.59 -0.22 -14.59
CA TYR A 203 -23.55 0.65 -13.89
C TYR A 203 -23.13 2.12 -13.93
N PHE A 204 -21.85 2.41 -13.68
CA PHE A 204 -21.28 3.75 -13.68
C PHE A 204 -20.80 4.20 -15.06
N SER A 205 -20.89 3.33 -16.07
CA SER A 205 -20.37 3.58 -17.43
C SER A 205 -18.90 4.04 -17.44
N THR A 206 -18.13 3.60 -16.45
CA THR A 206 -16.73 4.00 -16.22
C THR A 206 -15.95 2.75 -15.87
N PRO A 207 -14.95 2.36 -16.67
CA PRO A 207 -14.15 1.17 -16.39
C PRO A 207 -13.32 1.35 -15.12
N TYR A 208 -12.93 0.23 -14.51
CA TYR A 208 -11.96 0.26 -13.42
C TYR A 208 -10.63 0.88 -13.91
N PRO A 209 -10.05 1.87 -13.19
CA PRO A 209 -8.99 2.72 -13.75
C PRO A 209 -7.59 2.08 -13.76
N LEU A 210 -7.39 0.93 -13.11
CA LEU A 210 -6.08 0.27 -13.01
C LEU A 210 -6.05 -1.05 -13.79
N PRO A 211 -4.87 -1.49 -14.26
CA PRO A 211 -4.73 -2.73 -15.03
C PRO A 211 -4.97 -4.01 -14.20
N LYS A 212 -4.92 -3.91 -12.87
CA LYS A 212 -5.08 -5.04 -11.96
C LYS A 212 -5.73 -4.63 -10.65
N LEU A 213 -6.33 -5.62 -10.00
CA LEU A 213 -6.82 -5.53 -8.64
C LEU A 213 -6.36 -6.77 -7.87
N ASP A 214 -5.50 -6.57 -6.87
CA ASP A 214 -5.12 -7.63 -5.95
C ASP A 214 -5.90 -7.45 -4.64
N MET A 215 -6.46 -8.54 -4.12
CA MET A 215 -7.01 -8.63 -2.77
C MET A 215 -6.08 -9.51 -1.96
N VAL A 216 -5.72 -9.13 -0.74
CA VAL A 216 -4.79 -9.90 0.10
C VAL A 216 -5.37 -10.17 1.48
N ALA A 217 -5.43 -11.44 1.85
CA ALA A 217 -5.88 -11.87 3.16
C ALA A 217 -4.75 -11.70 4.19
N VAL A 218 -4.95 -10.78 5.12
CA VAL A 218 -4.01 -10.41 6.19
C VAL A 218 -4.49 -11.00 7.53
N PRO A 219 -3.63 -11.70 8.28
CA PRO A 219 -3.98 -12.33 9.57
C PRO A 219 -4.50 -11.34 10.61
N GLU A 220 -3.79 -10.22 10.78
CA GLU A 220 -4.13 -9.17 11.74
C GLU A 220 -4.26 -7.84 11.00
N PHE A 221 -5.47 -7.29 10.99
CA PHE A 221 -5.77 -6.04 10.32
C PHE A 221 -6.73 -5.23 11.20
N SER A 222 -6.45 -3.94 11.43
CA SER A 222 -7.24 -3.09 12.35
C SER A 222 -8.70 -2.95 11.89
N GLY A 223 -8.90 -2.76 10.59
CA GLY A 223 -10.21 -2.74 9.93
C GLY A 223 -10.73 -4.10 9.48
N GLY A 224 -11.80 -4.08 8.69
CA GLY A 224 -12.28 -5.25 7.94
C GLY A 224 -11.57 -5.41 6.59
N ALA A 225 -11.43 -4.29 5.88
CA ALA A 225 -10.65 -4.14 4.66
C ALA A 225 -10.20 -2.67 4.54
N MET A 226 -9.30 -2.37 3.61
CA MET A 226 -8.92 -1.01 3.24
C MET A 226 -8.82 -0.88 1.72
N GLU A 227 -9.48 0.11 1.14
CA GLU A 227 -9.64 0.32 -0.31
C GLU A 227 -8.38 0.83 -1.05
N ASN A 228 -7.18 0.46 -0.58
CA ASN A 228 -5.94 0.90 -1.23
C ASN A 228 -5.98 0.55 -2.73
N TYR A 229 -5.61 1.53 -3.55
CA TYR A 229 -5.74 1.46 -5.01
C TYR A 229 -5.01 0.23 -5.57
N GLY A 230 -5.75 -0.69 -6.20
CA GLY A 230 -5.17 -1.87 -6.85
C GLY A 230 -4.63 -2.95 -5.92
N LEU A 231 -4.56 -2.74 -4.60
CA LEU A 231 -4.09 -3.73 -3.61
C LEU A 231 -4.89 -3.61 -2.33
N ILE A 232 -5.99 -4.35 -2.19
CA ILE A 232 -6.89 -4.25 -1.05
C ILE A 232 -6.52 -5.29 0.02
N PRO A 233 -5.95 -4.89 1.18
CA PRO A 233 -5.85 -5.79 2.32
C PRO A 233 -7.21 -6.03 2.95
N TYR A 234 -7.50 -7.29 3.25
CA TYR A 234 -8.65 -7.74 4.01
C TYR A 234 -8.17 -8.47 5.25
N ARG A 235 -8.86 -8.32 6.37
CA ARG A 235 -8.73 -9.28 7.46
C ARG A 235 -9.13 -10.67 6.93
N GLU A 236 -8.38 -11.72 7.27
CA GLU A 236 -8.61 -13.07 6.70
C GLU A 236 -10.09 -13.51 6.70
N ASN A 237 -10.81 -13.27 7.81
CA ASN A 237 -12.21 -13.68 7.95
C ASN A 237 -13.21 -12.87 7.11
N GLU A 238 -12.78 -11.75 6.55
CA GLU A 238 -13.59 -10.87 5.68
C GLU A 238 -13.42 -11.19 4.19
N MET A 239 -12.41 -12.01 3.84
CA MET A 239 -12.13 -12.42 2.46
C MET A 239 -12.22 -13.93 2.27
N LEU A 240 -11.63 -14.70 3.18
CA LEU A 240 -11.54 -16.16 3.05
C LEU A 240 -12.82 -16.83 3.54
N TYR A 241 -13.41 -17.66 2.67
CA TYR A 241 -14.64 -18.40 2.90
C TYR A 241 -14.42 -19.89 2.64
N ASP A 242 -14.61 -20.70 3.67
CA ASP A 242 -14.54 -22.16 3.60
C ASP A 242 -15.94 -22.74 3.38
N HIS A 243 -16.18 -23.38 2.24
CA HIS A 243 -17.49 -23.92 1.88
C HIS A 243 -18.02 -25.02 2.81
N LEU A 244 -17.14 -25.75 3.49
CA LEU A 244 -17.50 -26.86 4.38
C LEU A 244 -17.72 -26.38 5.83
N HIS A 245 -16.95 -25.37 6.25
CA HIS A 245 -16.87 -24.97 7.66
C HIS A 245 -17.41 -23.57 7.97
N SER A 246 -17.64 -22.72 6.96
CA SER A 246 -18.14 -21.37 7.16
C SER A 246 -19.66 -21.30 7.20
N THR A 247 -20.20 -20.44 8.07
CA THR A 247 -21.64 -20.22 8.18
C THR A 247 -22.18 -19.34 7.04
N THR A 248 -23.47 -19.43 6.77
CA THR A 248 -24.17 -18.53 5.82
C THR A 248 -24.03 -17.06 6.22
N ALA A 249 -24.02 -16.75 7.53
CA ALA A 249 -23.79 -15.41 8.03
C ALA A 249 -22.40 -14.89 7.65
N ARG A 250 -21.37 -15.75 7.71
CA ARG A 250 -20.00 -15.41 7.25
C ARG A 250 -19.98 -15.15 5.74
N LYS A 251 -20.70 -15.96 4.95
CA LYS A 251 -20.83 -15.72 3.50
C LYS A 251 -21.42 -14.34 3.19
N GLN A 252 -22.48 -13.94 3.90
CA GLN A 252 -23.11 -12.63 3.74
C GLN A 252 -22.18 -11.48 4.15
N ARG A 253 -21.37 -11.68 5.20
CA ARG A 253 -20.39 -10.71 5.66
C ARG A 253 -19.29 -10.47 4.63
N VAL A 254 -18.67 -11.53 4.11
CA VAL A 254 -17.69 -11.45 3.01
C VAL A 254 -18.29 -10.74 1.80
N TYR A 255 -19.54 -11.08 1.46
CA TYR A 255 -20.26 -10.42 0.38
C TYR A 255 -20.43 -8.91 0.60
N PHE A 256 -20.86 -8.51 1.79
CA PHE A 256 -21.06 -7.10 2.14
C PHE A 256 -19.73 -6.33 2.13
N GLN A 257 -18.69 -6.87 2.77
CA GLN A 257 -17.39 -6.21 2.90
C GLN A 257 -16.75 -5.97 1.53
N LEU A 258 -16.75 -6.99 0.64
CA LEU A 258 -16.22 -6.85 -0.71
C LEU A 258 -16.96 -5.76 -1.49
N ARG A 259 -18.30 -5.83 -1.53
CA ARG A 259 -19.09 -4.83 -2.27
C ARG A 259 -18.96 -3.42 -1.71
N TYR A 260 -18.88 -3.27 -0.39
CA TYR A 260 -18.64 -1.98 0.25
C TYR A 260 -17.29 -1.41 -0.19
N THR A 261 -16.23 -2.20 -0.10
CA THR A 261 -14.87 -1.76 -0.46
C THR A 261 -14.79 -1.35 -1.93
N PHE A 262 -15.41 -2.12 -2.85
CA PHE A 262 -15.47 -1.75 -4.26
C PHE A 262 -16.28 -0.49 -4.54
N ALA A 263 -17.36 -0.27 -3.79
CA ALA A 263 -18.14 0.95 -3.94
C ALA A 263 -17.30 2.17 -3.52
N VAL A 264 -16.57 2.08 -2.40
CA VAL A 264 -15.68 3.14 -1.95
C VAL A 264 -14.62 3.47 -3.00
N ILE A 265 -13.99 2.47 -3.61
CA ILE A 265 -13.03 2.69 -4.71
C ILE A 265 -13.68 3.56 -5.80
N GLN A 266 -14.86 3.17 -6.29
CA GLN A 266 -15.53 3.88 -7.38
C GLN A 266 -15.94 5.33 -7.03
N TYR A 267 -16.19 5.64 -5.76
CA TYR A 267 -16.56 7.00 -5.30
C TYR A 267 -15.37 7.86 -4.89
N SER A 268 -14.23 7.24 -4.55
CA SER A 268 -13.01 7.93 -4.11
C SER A 268 -12.02 8.21 -5.26
N THR A 269 -12.21 7.53 -6.40
CA THR A 269 -11.48 7.74 -7.66
C THR A 269 -12.07 8.90 -8.46
#